data_AF-A0A1Q6WH51-F1
#
_entry.id   AF-A0A1Q6WH51-F1
#
_cell.length_a   1.000
_cell.length_b   1.000
_cell.length_c   1.000
_cell.angle_alpha   90.00
_cell.angle_beta   90.00
_cell.angle_gamma   90.00
#
_symmetry.space_group_name_H-M   'P 1'
#
loop_
_entity.id
_entity.type
_entity.pdbx_description
1 polymer ?
#
loop_
_entity_poly.entity_id
_entity_poly.type
_entity_poly.pdbx_seq_one_letter_code
_entity_poly.pdbx_strand_id
1 'polypeptide(L)'
;MKTRMMLAALAAACAAAGAAVAETIVVNDQVQVRESQVDRPKRGSTMSEVEKHFGAPVSRHPTVGGAPHQPPITRWDYNGFAVFFEHDRVIHAVATGG
;
A
#
# COMPACT_ATOMS: atom_id res chain seq x y z
N MET A 1 16.81 42.30 -19.88
CA MET A 1 17.45 42.38 -18.55
C MET A 1 16.61 41.70 -17.46
N LYS A 2 15.29 41.97 -17.36
CA LYS A 2 14.37 41.34 -16.39
C LYS A 2 14.37 39.80 -16.35
N THR A 3 14.36 39.11 -17.50
CA THR A 3 14.36 37.63 -17.55
C THR A 3 15.62 37.02 -16.96
N ARG A 4 16.80 37.61 -17.22
CA ARG A 4 18.07 37.18 -16.63
C ARG A 4 18.12 37.40 -15.12
N MET A 5 17.52 38.50 -14.65
CA MET A 5 17.37 38.77 -13.21
C MET A 5 16.41 37.79 -12.54
N MET A 6 15.30 37.43 -13.19
CA MET A 6 14.37 36.39 -12.69
C MET A 6 15.02 35.01 -12.62
N LEU A 7 15.78 34.59 -13.66
CA LEU A 7 16.51 33.31 -13.61
C LEU A 7 17.57 33.29 -12.50
N ALA A 8 18.31 34.39 -12.32
CA ALA A 8 19.30 34.48 -11.25
C ALA A 8 18.66 34.41 -9.86
N ALA A 9 17.52 35.07 -9.66
CA ALA A 9 16.75 35.02 -8.40
C ALA A 9 16.20 33.61 -8.12
N LEU A 10 15.69 32.91 -9.13
CA LEU A 10 15.18 31.54 -8.98
C LEU A 10 16.29 30.55 -8.65
N ALA A 11 17.45 30.66 -9.31
CA ALA A 11 18.61 29.81 -9.05
C ALA A 11 19.15 30.02 -7.62
N ALA A 12 19.20 31.26 -7.14
CA ALA A 12 19.59 31.58 -5.78
C ALA A 12 18.60 31.01 -4.73
N ALA A 13 17.30 31.05 -5.02
CA ALA A 13 16.28 30.50 -4.13
C ALA A 13 16.35 28.96 -4.02
N CYS A 14 16.61 28.24 -5.12
CA CYS A 14 16.82 26.80 -5.08
C CYS A 14 18.10 26.40 -4.32
N ALA A 15 19.16 27.20 -4.42
CA ALA A 15 20.41 26.95 -3.70
C ALA A 15 20.29 27.20 -2.19
N ALA A 16 19.33 28.02 -1.76
CA ALA A 16 19.03 28.28 -0.35
C ALA A 16 18.11 27.22 0.28
N ALA A 17 17.62 26.23 -0.48
CA ALA A 17 16.84 25.14 0.08
C ALA A 17 17.75 24.23 0.92
N GLY A 18 17.59 24.28 2.24
CA GLY A 18 18.32 23.42 3.17
C GLY A 18 18.03 21.94 2.95
N ALA A 19 18.96 21.06 3.35
CA ALA A 19 18.77 19.63 3.30
C ALA A 19 17.59 19.22 4.20
N ALA A 20 16.63 18.47 3.64
CA ALA A 20 15.60 17.84 4.44
C ALA A 20 16.25 16.71 5.26
N VAL A 21 16.27 16.87 6.58
CA VAL A 21 16.66 15.81 7.51
C VAL A 21 15.40 15.08 7.95
N ALA A 22 15.28 13.81 7.56
CA ALA A 22 14.23 12.93 8.05
C ALA A 22 14.83 12.02 9.12
N GLU A 23 14.31 12.08 10.33
CA GLU A 23 14.67 11.15 11.39
C GLU A 23 13.81 9.88 11.29
N THR A 24 14.46 8.72 11.20
CA THR A 24 13.79 7.44 11.38
C THR A 24 13.82 7.09 12.86
N ILE A 25 12.72 7.34 13.56
CA ILE A 25 12.58 6.93 14.97
C ILE A 25 12.38 5.42 15.01
N VAL A 26 13.33 4.72 15.61
CA VAL A 26 13.24 3.29 15.85
C VAL A 26 12.61 3.06 17.22
N VAL A 27 11.41 2.48 17.23
CA VAL A 27 10.80 2.03 18.47
C VAL A 27 11.43 0.67 18.82
N ASN A 28 12.16 0.62 19.94
CA ASN A 28 12.71 -0.61 20.55
C ASN A 28 13.78 -1.36 19.73
N ASP A 29 14.64 -0.68 18.97
CA ASP A 29 15.68 -1.29 18.09
C ASP A 29 15.16 -2.31 17.06
N GLN A 30 13.85 -2.35 16.81
CA GLN A 30 13.22 -3.24 15.83
C GLN A 30 12.90 -2.48 14.54
N VAL A 31 13.90 -2.03 13.77
CA VAL A 31 13.68 -1.74 12.34
C VAL A 31 13.79 -3.04 11.55
N GLN A 32 12.85 -3.94 11.76
CA GLN A 32 12.68 -5.07 10.87
C GLN A 32 11.17 -5.25 10.71
N VAL A 33 10.62 -4.64 9.65
CA VAL A 33 9.42 -5.21 9.05
C VAL A 33 9.83 -6.61 8.62
N ARG A 34 9.63 -7.60 9.49
CA ARG A 34 9.88 -8.99 9.15
C ARG A 34 9.01 -9.29 7.94
N GLU A 35 9.64 -9.42 6.77
CA GLU A 35 9.02 -9.97 5.58
C GLU A 35 8.36 -11.28 6.00
N SER A 36 7.03 -11.29 6.04
CA SER A 36 6.28 -12.50 6.33
C SER A 36 6.59 -13.50 5.23
N GLN A 37 7.09 -14.69 5.57
CA GLN A 37 7.36 -15.76 4.58
C GLN A 37 6.08 -16.35 3.96
N VAL A 38 4.90 -15.85 4.33
CA VAL A 38 3.61 -16.27 3.77
C VAL A 38 3.47 -15.71 2.36
N ASP A 39 3.37 -16.62 1.38
CA ASP A 39 3.04 -16.26 0.00
C ASP A 39 1.64 -15.64 -0.06
N ARG A 40 1.51 -14.55 -0.82
CA ARG A 40 0.30 -13.71 -0.84
C ARG A 40 0.02 -13.20 -2.25
N PRO A 41 -1.26 -12.97 -2.58
CA PRO A 41 -1.65 -12.35 -3.83
C PRO A 41 -0.93 -11.03 -4.09
N LYS A 42 -0.50 -10.82 -5.34
CA LYS A 42 0.01 -9.52 -5.79
C LYS A 42 -1.17 -8.54 -5.92
N ARG A 43 -0.89 -7.26 -5.68
CA ARG A 43 -1.83 -6.17 -5.95
C ARG A 43 -2.28 -6.22 -7.42
N GLY A 44 -3.58 -6.05 -7.67
CA GLY A 44 -4.18 -6.06 -9.00
C GLY A 44 -4.61 -7.44 -9.53
N SER A 45 -4.21 -8.54 -8.88
CA SER A 45 -4.75 -9.86 -9.18
C SER A 45 -6.27 -9.87 -9.04
N THR A 46 -6.95 -10.60 -9.92
CA THR A 46 -8.40 -10.78 -9.86
C THR A 46 -8.79 -11.77 -8.76
N MET A 47 -10.00 -11.70 -8.24
CA MET A 47 -10.55 -12.71 -7.33
C MET A 47 -10.41 -14.14 -7.89
N SER A 48 -10.64 -14.33 -9.18
CA SER A 48 -10.51 -15.62 -9.86
C SER A 48 -9.06 -16.11 -9.89
N GLU A 49 -8.09 -15.24 -10.18
CA GLU A 49 -6.66 -15.59 -10.13
C GLU A 49 -6.21 -15.94 -8.72
N VAL A 50 -6.71 -15.23 -7.71
CA VAL A 50 -6.44 -15.54 -6.31
C VAL A 50 -6.98 -16.92 -5.95
N GLU A 51 -8.25 -17.20 -6.24
CA GLU A 51 -8.86 -18.50 -5.93
C GLU A 51 -8.20 -19.65 -6.71
N LYS A 52 -7.78 -19.41 -7.96
CA LYS A 52 -7.05 -20.38 -8.77
C LYS A 52 -5.68 -20.72 -8.17
N HIS A 53 -4.97 -19.74 -7.60
CA HIS A 53 -3.62 -19.95 -7.10
C HIS A 53 -3.58 -20.42 -5.64
N PHE A 54 -4.46 -19.88 -4.79
CA PHE A 54 -4.46 -20.12 -3.35
C PHE A 54 -5.59 -21.07 -2.89
N GLY A 55 -6.50 -21.47 -3.79
CA GLY A 55 -7.67 -22.30 -3.47
C GLY A 55 -8.85 -21.47 -2.95
N ALA A 56 -9.88 -22.15 -2.44
CA ALA A 56 -11.02 -21.47 -1.85
C ALA A 56 -10.63 -20.83 -0.49
N PRO A 57 -11.10 -19.61 -0.19
CA PRO A 57 -10.85 -18.97 1.10
C PRO A 57 -11.57 -19.71 2.24
N VAL A 58 -11.01 -19.60 3.45
CA VAL A 58 -11.62 -20.11 4.70
C VAL A 58 -12.89 -19.34 5.04
N SER A 59 -12.88 -18.02 4.80
CA SER A 59 -14.05 -17.16 5.00
C SER A 59 -14.12 -16.06 3.94
N ARG A 60 -15.33 -15.77 3.49
CA ARG A 60 -15.63 -14.60 2.65
C ARG A 60 -16.51 -13.66 3.46
N HIS A 61 -15.98 -12.47 3.77
CA HIS A 61 -16.74 -11.43 4.46
C HIS A 61 -17.67 -10.71 3.48
N PRO A 62 -18.83 -10.20 3.94
CA PRO A 62 -19.69 -9.39 3.10
C PRO A 62 -18.97 -8.13 2.64
N THR A 63 -19.29 -7.68 1.42
CA THR A 63 -18.79 -6.42 0.88
C THR A 63 -19.30 -5.25 1.73
N VAL A 64 -18.41 -4.34 2.09
CA VAL A 64 -18.73 -3.08 2.79
C VAL A 64 -18.47 -1.88 1.87
N GLY A 65 -19.18 -0.78 2.08
CA GLY A 65 -19.13 0.38 1.20
C GLY A 65 -20.04 0.23 -0.03
N GLY A 66 -19.68 0.86 -1.15
CA GLY A 66 -20.48 0.91 -2.38
C GLY A 66 -21.36 2.15 -2.53
N ALA A 67 -21.32 3.07 -1.58
CA ALA A 67 -21.95 4.40 -1.70
C ALA A 67 -21.05 5.36 -2.52
N PRO A 68 -21.59 6.50 -3.01
CA PRO A 68 -20.76 7.53 -3.64
C PRO A 68 -19.57 7.92 -2.75
N HIS A 69 -18.37 7.95 -3.32
CA HIS A 69 -17.10 8.19 -2.61
C HIS A 69 -16.70 7.14 -1.56
N GLN A 70 -17.36 5.99 -1.52
CA GLN A 70 -17.02 4.87 -0.64
C GLN A 70 -16.87 3.58 -1.47
N PRO A 71 -15.66 3.22 -1.92
CA PRO A 71 -15.47 2.06 -2.79
C PRO A 71 -15.93 0.76 -2.11
N PRO A 72 -16.50 -0.19 -2.87
CA PRO A 72 -16.91 -1.47 -2.31
C PRO A 72 -15.69 -2.35 -2.02
N ILE A 73 -15.49 -2.68 -0.74
CA ILE A 73 -14.37 -3.51 -0.29
C ILE A 73 -14.87 -4.88 0.16
N THR A 74 -14.28 -5.93 -0.39
CA THR A 74 -14.53 -7.32 0.01
C THR A 74 -13.27 -7.90 0.64
N ARG A 75 -13.41 -8.65 1.73
CA ARG A 75 -12.30 -9.33 2.39
C ARG A 75 -12.49 -10.84 2.34
N TRP A 76 -11.46 -11.57 1.93
CA TRP A 76 -11.38 -13.01 2.08
C TRP A 76 -10.25 -13.39 3.04
N ASP A 77 -10.49 -14.39 3.88
CA ASP A 77 -9.51 -14.94 4.80
C ASP A 77 -9.00 -16.29 4.29
N TYR A 78 -7.69 -16.45 4.29
CA TYR A 78 -6.96 -17.69 4.04
C TYR A 78 -6.18 -18.08 5.29
N ASN A 79 -5.66 -19.31 5.30
CA ASN A 79 -4.73 -19.71 6.34
C ASN A 79 -3.43 -18.88 6.23
N GLY A 80 -3.16 -18.03 7.22
CA GLY A 80 -1.94 -17.22 7.31
C GLY A 80 -2.00 -15.84 6.63
N PHE A 81 -3.07 -15.50 5.91
CA PHE A 81 -3.26 -14.13 5.40
C PHE A 81 -4.73 -13.78 5.14
N ALA A 82 -5.03 -12.49 5.15
CA ALA A 82 -6.27 -11.92 4.65
C ALA A 82 -6.01 -11.10 3.39
N VAL A 83 -6.89 -11.18 2.40
CA VAL A 83 -6.81 -10.40 1.16
C VAL A 83 -8.04 -9.51 1.02
N PHE A 84 -7.80 -8.27 0.61
CA PHE A 84 -8.78 -7.22 0.44
C PHE A 84 -8.88 -6.88 -1.03
N PHE A 85 -10.11 -6.84 -1.52
CA PHE A 85 -10.44 -6.52 -2.89
C PHE A 85 -11.26 -5.26 -2.94
N GLU A 86 -11.00 -4.41 -3.94
CA GLU A 86 -11.95 -3.42 -4.41
C GLU A 86 -12.54 -3.95 -5.71
N HIS A 87 -13.87 -4.04 -5.79
CA HIS A 87 -14.54 -4.81 -6.84
C HIS A 87 -13.99 -6.24 -6.93
N ASP A 88 -13.33 -6.59 -8.04
CA ASP A 88 -12.72 -7.90 -8.28
C ASP A 88 -11.19 -7.90 -8.15
N ARG A 89 -10.56 -6.78 -7.79
CA ARG A 89 -9.10 -6.58 -7.83
C ARG A 89 -8.50 -6.52 -6.43
N VAL A 90 -7.39 -7.22 -6.21
CA VAL A 90 -6.63 -7.13 -4.95
C VAL A 90 -6.09 -5.71 -4.76
N ILE A 91 -6.49 -5.09 -3.66
CA ILE A 91 -5.90 -3.82 -3.19
C ILE A 91 -4.90 -4.04 -2.06
N HIS A 92 -5.01 -5.11 -1.28
CA HIS A 92 -4.00 -5.44 -0.27
C HIS A 92 -4.09 -6.90 0.18
N ALA A 93 -2.98 -7.44 0.67
CA ALA A 93 -2.95 -8.73 1.35
C ALA A 93 -2.09 -8.60 2.60
N VAL A 94 -2.60 -8.99 3.76
CA VAL A 94 -1.97 -8.84 5.07
C VAL A 94 -1.71 -10.22 5.63
N ALA A 95 -0.45 -10.53 5.96
CA ALA A 95 -0.13 -11.76 6.68
C ALA A 95 -0.75 -11.69 8.07
N THR A 96 -1.46 -12.73 8.47
CA THR A 96 -2.02 -12.84 9.82
C THR A 96 -1.06 -13.66 10.68
N GLY A 97 -0.78 -13.17 11.89
CA GLY A 97 -0.07 -13.97 12.88
C GLY A 97 -0.96 -15.12 13.30
N GLY A 98 -0.45 -16.35 13.20
CA GLY A 98 -1.04 -17.51 13.85
C GLY A 98 -0.80 -17.48 15.36
#